data_AF-A0A925J1L3-F1
#
_entry.id   AF-A0A925J1L3-F1
#
_cell.length_a   1.000
_cell.length_b   1.000
_cell.length_c   1.000
_cell.angle_alpha   90.00
_cell.angle_beta   90.00
_cell.angle_gamma   90.00
#
_symmetry.space_group_name_H-M   'P 1'
#
loop_
_entity.id
_entity.type
_entity.pdbx_description
1 polymer ?
#
loop_
_entity_poly.entity_id
_entity_poly.type
_entity_poly.pdbx_seq_one_letter_code
_entity_poly.pdbx_strand_id
1 'polypeptide(L)'
;MNRRLGFLLLLTACLCFRCAPTSENPDDYTPKPKGYNRIDLPPVAYQSLTEKHPYFFEYSKSAVIRPDTFRGALPHWIFIQYPQFHANVQLTYHPVLGDREKLSHLIADAYKLSFGHQKKAYSIRDGVVKLRNGKRASVIELTGEVPSQVQFYVTDSTKHYLRGALYFQTATANDSLAPVIDYVKKDILHLLNTLEWRN
;
A
#
# COMPACT_ATOMS: atom_id res chain seq x y z
N MET A 1 20.59 35.82 -94.17
CA MET A 1 22.00 35.75 -94.62
C MET A 1 22.89 35.58 -93.39
N ASN A 2 23.51 34.41 -93.28
CA ASN A 2 24.62 33.94 -92.42
C ASN A 2 25.17 34.95 -91.37
N ARG A 3 25.43 34.55 -90.12
CA ARG A 3 26.48 33.59 -89.74
C ARG A 3 26.30 33.08 -88.31
N ARG A 4 26.59 31.78 -88.15
CA ARG A 4 26.78 31.05 -86.88
C ARG A 4 28.19 31.30 -86.33
N LEU A 5 28.31 31.37 -85.00
CA LEU A 5 29.48 31.03 -84.16
C LEU A 5 29.01 31.28 -82.70
N GLY A 6 29.03 30.42 -81.70
CA GLY A 6 29.63 29.11 -81.46
C GLY A 6 30.04 29.10 -79.97
N PHE A 7 29.50 28.19 -79.14
CA PHE A 7 30.04 27.62 -77.89
C PHE A 7 28.90 26.83 -77.21
N LEU A 8 28.77 25.52 -77.42
CA LEU A 8 29.42 24.38 -76.75
C LEU A 8 29.00 24.17 -75.28
N LEU A 9 28.14 23.15 -75.11
CA LEU A 9 27.93 22.21 -73.99
C LEU A 9 28.35 22.60 -72.56
N LEU A 10 27.42 22.41 -71.61
CA LEU A 10 27.51 21.28 -70.67
C LEU A 10 26.18 21.05 -69.94
N LEU A 11 25.63 19.84 -70.15
CA LEU A 11 24.62 19.22 -69.30
C LEU A 11 25.26 18.90 -67.94
N THR A 12 24.71 19.46 -66.87
CA THR A 12 24.90 18.93 -65.52
C THR A 12 23.54 18.81 -64.85
N ALA A 13 23.15 17.56 -64.65
CA ALA A 13 21.97 17.16 -63.91
C ALA A 13 22.10 17.60 -62.45
N CYS A 14 21.22 18.48 -61.99
CA CYS A 14 21.00 18.70 -60.56
C CYS A 14 19.65 18.08 -60.22
N LEU A 15 19.69 16.84 -59.74
CA LEU A 15 18.62 16.25 -58.94
C LEU A 15 18.41 17.16 -57.72
N CYS A 16 17.39 18.02 -57.76
CA CYS A 16 16.87 18.64 -56.54
C CYS A 16 16.14 17.56 -55.73
N PHE A 17 16.89 16.95 -54.84
CA PHE A 17 16.43 16.18 -53.69
C PHE A 17 15.22 16.87 -53.05
N ARG A 18 14.04 16.25 -53.13
CA ARG A 18 12.95 16.50 -52.18
C ARG A 18 13.40 15.93 -50.84
N CYS A 19 14.05 16.75 -50.01
CA CYS A 19 14.16 16.47 -48.59
C CYS A 19 12.91 17.04 -47.93
N ALA A 20 11.94 16.17 -47.64
CA ALA A 20 10.86 16.52 -46.73
C ALA A 20 11.48 16.82 -45.35
N PRO A 21 11.14 17.94 -44.69
CA PRO A 21 11.51 18.11 -43.30
C PRO A 21 10.68 17.11 -42.50
N THR A 22 11.31 16.04 -42.03
CA THR A 22 10.75 15.24 -40.93
C THR A 22 10.71 16.14 -39.71
N SER A 23 9.51 16.56 -39.34
CA SER A 23 9.22 17.18 -38.06
C SER A 23 9.50 16.17 -36.95
N GLU A 24 10.72 16.16 -36.42
CA GLU A 24 10.94 15.64 -35.08
C GLU A 24 10.29 16.63 -34.10
N ASN A 25 9.09 16.30 -33.63
CA ASN A 25 8.52 16.95 -32.47
C ASN A 25 9.39 16.57 -31.26
N PRO A 26 10.00 17.52 -30.53
CA PRO A 26 10.78 17.22 -29.33
C PRO A 26 9.92 16.79 -28.12
N ASP A 27 8.61 16.59 -28.31
CA ASP A 27 7.63 16.38 -27.23
C ASP A 27 7.13 14.93 -27.08
N ASP A 28 7.59 13.96 -27.88
CA ASP A 28 7.20 12.55 -27.70
C ASP A 28 8.14 11.79 -26.74
N TYR A 29 8.42 12.42 -25.59
CA TYR A 29 9.11 11.77 -24.48
C TYR A 29 8.09 11.12 -23.55
N THR A 30 7.72 9.87 -23.81
CA THR A 30 7.06 9.05 -22.79
C THR A 30 8.07 8.69 -21.70
N PRO A 31 7.88 9.14 -20.44
CA PRO A 31 8.80 8.79 -19.36
C PRO A 31 8.88 7.28 -19.21
N LYS A 32 10.11 6.75 -19.10
CA LYS A 32 10.30 5.33 -18.78
C LYS A 32 9.53 4.99 -17.50
N PRO A 33 8.86 3.82 -17.44
CA PRO A 33 8.19 3.41 -16.22
C PRO A 33 9.18 3.42 -15.06
N LYS A 34 8.79 4.03 -13.94
CA LYS A 34 9.64 4.12 -12.74
C LYS A 34 10.02 2.69 -12.31
N GLY A 35 11.31 2.37 -12.36
CA GLY A 35 11.85 1.12 -11.84
C GLY A 35 11.99 1.22 -10.33
N TYR A 36 11.22 0.44 -9.58
CA TYR A 36 11.42 0.31 -8.14
C TYR A 36 12.68 -0.51 -7.85
N ASN A 37 13.28 -0.28 -6.68
CA ASN A 37 14.32 -1.18 -6.18
C ASN A 37 13.77 -2.62 -6.18
N ARG A 38 14.56 -3.58 -6.66
CA ARG A 38 14.20 -4.99 -6.56
C ARG A 38 14.23 -5.37 -5.08
N ILE A 39 13.05 -5.64 -4.51
CA ILE A 39 12.89 -6.13 -3.14
C ILE A 39 12.60 -7.63 -3.24
N ASP A 40 13.49 -8.45 -2.71
CA ASP A 40 13.25 -9.89 -2.64
C ASP A 40 12.22 -10.17 -1.53
N LEU A 41 11.01 -10.54 -1.94
CA LEU A 41 9.92 -10.87 -1.04
C LEU A 41 10.05 -12.33 -0.57
N PRO A 42 9.87 -12.62 0.73
CA PRO A 42 9.92 -13.97 1.22
C PRO A 42 8.72 -14.79 0.70
N PRO A 43 8.82 -16.13 0.69
CA PRO A 43 7.72 -16.99 0.28
C PRO A 43 6.54 -16.84 1.24
N VAL A 44 5.33 -16.77 0.68
CA VAL A 44 4.09 -16.67 1.45
C VAL A 44 3.82 -17.99 2.18
N ALA A 45 3.94 -17.95 3.51
CA ALA A 45 3.62 -19.06 4.38
C ALA A 45 3.08 -18.54 5.71
N TYR A 46 2.12 -19.25 6.29
CA TYR A 46 1.41 -18.82 7.48
C TYR A 46 1.62 -19.78 8.65
N GLN A 47 1.47 -19.26 9.86
CA GLN A 47 1.45 -20.01 11.10
C GLN A 47 0.41 -19.44 12.06
N SER A 48 -0.08 -20.27 12.96
CA SER A 48 -1.11 -19.91 13.93
C SER A 48 -0.55 -19.13 15.12
N LEU A 49 -1.32 -18.19 15.64
CA LEU A 49 -1.01 -17.50 16.90
C LEU A 49 -1.07 -18.48 18.08
N THR A 50 0.03 -18.63 18.81
CA THR A 50 0.15 -19.60 19.91
C THR A 50 -0.20 -18.97 21.25
N GLU A 51 -0.05 -17.66 21.39
CA GLU A 51 -0.35 -16.92 22.60
C GLU A 51 -1.86 -16.89 22.91
N LYS A 52 -2.17 -16.75 24.21
CA LYS A 52 -3.56 -16.68 24.70
C LYS A 52 -4.08 -15.24 24.62
N HIS A 53 -4.83 -14.94 23.56
CA HIS A 53 -5.57 -13.70 23.38
C HIS A 53 -7.09 -13.96 23.25
N PRO A 54 -7.95 -12.95 23.44
CA PRO A 54 -9.40 -12.99 23.10
C PRO A 54 -9.68 -13.13 21.60
N TYR A 55 -8.64 -13.30 20.80
CA TYR A 55 -8.68 -13.52 19.38
C TYR A 55 -7.63 -14.56 18.97
N PHE A 56 -7.82 -15.12 17.79
CA PHE A 56 -6.92 -16.05 17.14
C PHE A 56 -6.89 -15.75 15.66
N PHE A 57 -5.74 -15.90 15.03
CA PHE A 57 -5.58 -15.78 13.58
C PHE A 57 -4.29 -16.48 13.15
N GLU A 58 -4.12 -16.62 11.84
CA GLU A 58 -2.84 -16.95 11.23
C GLU A 58 -2.09 -15.71 10.77
N TYR A 59 -0.76 -15.75 10.85
CA TYR A 59 0.12 -14.67 10.43
C TYR A 59 1.34 -15.20 9.69
N SER A 60 2.04 -14.30 9.01
CA SER A 60 3.21 -14.62 8.19
C SER A 60 4.31 -15.32 8.98
N LYS A 61 4.89 -16.41 8.46
CA LYS A 61 6.10 -17.03 9.03
C LYS A 61 7.32 -16.11 8.97
N SER A 62 7.27 -15.09 8.10
CA SER A 62 8.28 -14.04 8.01
C SER A 62 8.11 -12.94 9.05
N ALA A 63 7.08 -13.01 9.89
CA ALA A 63 6.80 -12.03 10.93
C ALA A 63 7.02 -12.60 12.34
N VAL A 64 7.24 -11.68 13.28
CA VAL A 64 7.46 -11.98 14.70
C VAL A 64 6.42 -11.25 15.52
N ILE A 65 5.72 -11.97 16.39
CA ILE A 65 4.77 -11.38 17.34
C ILE A 65 5.55 -10.82 18.53
N ARG A 66 5.24 -9.58 18.92
CA ARG A 66 5.75 -8.95 20.14
C ARG A 66 4.59 -8.31 20.89
N PRO A 67 4.60 -8.32 22.24
CA PRO A 67 3.66 -7.51 23.00
C PRO A 67 3.89 -6.02 22.71
N ASP A 68 2.82 -5.23 22.75
CA ASP A 68 2.95 -3.78 22.75
C ASP A 68 3.45 -3.31 24.12
N THR A 69 4.63 -2.69 24.13
CA THR A 69 5.30 -2.20 25.35
C THR A 69 5.29 -0.67 25.44
N PHE A 70 4.53 0.03 24.59
CA PHE A 70 4.39 1.48 24.72
C PHE A 70 3.69 1.85 26.03
N ARG A 71 4.03 3.02 26.58
CA ARG A 71 3.41 3.52 27.80
C ARG A 71 1.90 3.68 27.57
N GLY A 72 1.09 2.98 28.35
CA GLY A 72 -0.37 2.97 28.21
C GLY A 72 -0.93 1.85 27.32
N ALA A 73 -0.07 0.93 26.84
CA ALA A 73 -0.53 -0.28 26.15
C ALA A 73 -1.42 -1.13 27.07
N LEU A 74 -2.55 -1.58 26.54
CA LEU A 74 -3.48 -2.45 27.26
C LEU A 74 -3.15 -3.93 27.00
N PRO A 75 -3.65 -4.86 27.84
CA PRO A 75 -3.53 -6.28 27.58
C PRO A 75 -4.02 -6.66 26.18
N HIS A 76 -3.35 -7.66 25.59
CA HIS A 76 -3.65 -8.18 24.25
C HIS A 76 -3.39 -7.22 23.09
N TRP A 77 -2.63 -6.15 23.32
CA TRP A 77 -2.04 -5.36 22.25
C TRP A 77 -0.72 -5.99 21.83
N ILE A 78 -0.52 -6.10 20.52
CA ILE A 78 0.64 -6.76 19.93
C ILE A 78 1.12 -6.04 18.68
N PHE A 79 2.40 -6.23 18.37
CA PHE A 79 2.99 -5.92 17.08
C PHE A 79 3.23 -7.21 16.30
N ILE A 80 2.79 -7.23 15.06
CA ILE A 80 3.25 -8.18 14.05
C ILE A 80 4.40 -7.48 13.31
N GLN A 81 5.62 -7.81 13.69
CA GLN A 81 6.83 -7.18 13.16
C GLN A 81 7.31 -7.93 11.93
N TYR A 82 7.65 -7.21 10.87
CA TYR A 82 8.33 -7.73 9.68
C TYR A 82 9.75 -7.14 9.65
N PRO A 83 10.74 -7.78 10.29
CA PRO A 83 12.07 -7.19 10.47
C PRO A 83 12.76 -6.86 9.15
N GLN A 84 12.63 -7.72 8.14
CA GLN A 84 13.19 -7.52 6.80
C GLN A 84 12.68 -6.23 6.12
N PHE A 85 11.48 -5.80 6.48
CA PHE A 85 10.80 -4.67 5.87
C PHE A 85 10.80 -3.41 6.74
N HIS A 86 11.36 -3.49 7.95
CA HIS A 86 11.25 -2.43 8.95
C HIS A 86 9.79 -1.97 9.13
N ALA A 87 8.86 -2.92 9.07
CA ALA A 87 7.42 -2.67 9.08
C ALA A 87 6.76 -3.36 10.26
N ASN A 88 5.75 -2.74 10.84
CA ASN A 88 5.01 -3.27 11.98
C ASN A 88 3.52 -3.08 11.75
N VAL A 89 2.74 -4.15 11.92
CA VAL A 89 1.29 -4.03 12.08
C VAL A 89 1.01 -3.99 13.57
N GLN A 90 0.57 -2.83 14.07
CA GLN A 90 0.09 -2.70 15.45
C GLN A 90 -1.34 -3.20 15.52
N LEU A 91 -1.63 -4.09 16.47
CA LEU A 91 -2.97 -4.55 16.80
C LEU A 91 -3.35 -4.08 18.19
N THR A 92 -4.47 -3.37 18.29
CA THR A 92 -5.04 -2.93 19.56
C THR A 92 -6.42 -3.56 19.78
N TYR A 93 -6.58 -4.21 20.93
CA TYR A 93 -7.81 -4.89 21.32
C TYR A 93 -8.51 -4.15 22.45
N HIS A 94 -9.83 -4.05 22.36
CA HIS A 94 -10.69 -3.52 23.41
C HIS A 94 -11.92 -4.42 23.61
N PRO A 95 -12.25 -4.78 24.87
CA PRO A 95 -13.53 -5.42 25.15
C PRO A 95 -14.65 -4.39 25.06
N VAL A 96 -15.69 -4.68 24.28
CA VAL A 96 -16.87 -3.81 24.09
C VAL A 96 -17.85 -3.95 25.27
N LEU A 97 -18.04 -5.16 25.78
CA LEU A 97 -18.90 -5.46 26.94
C LEU A 97 -20.37 -4.99 26.77
N GLY A 98 -20.89 -5.00 25.55
CA GLY A 98 -22.25 -4.55 25.21
C GLY A 98 -22.44 -3.03 25.22
N ASP A 99 -21.38 -2.26 25.50
CA ASP A 99 -21.44 -0.81 25.55
C ASP A 99 -21.37 -0.20 24.14
N ARG A 100 -22.52 0.26 23.66
CA ARG A 100 -22.69 0.85 22.33
C ARG A 100 -22.02 2.21 22.20
N GLU A 101 -21.99 3.01 23.28
CA GLU A 101 -21.32 4.31 23.28
C GLU A 101 -19.82 4.11 23.18
N LYS A 102 -19.27 3.21 23.98
CA LYS A 102 -17.85 2.83 23.91
C LYS A 102 -17.45 2.33 22.52
N LEU A 103 -18.26 1.46 21.91
CA LEU A 103 -18.01 1.00 20.54
C LEU A 103 -18.01 2.17 19.55
N SER A 104 -18.97 3.08 19.67
CA SER A 104 -19.08 4.25 18.79
C SER A 104 -17.86 5.17 18.92
N HIS A 105 -17.37 5.37 20.15
CA HIS A 105 -16.13 6.09 20.42
C HIS A 105 -14.91 5.40 19.80
N LEU A 106 -14.76 4.09 19.97
CA LEU A 106 -13.66 3.31 19.38
C LEU A 106 -13.61 3.41 17.86
N ILE A 107 -14.79 3.37 17.21
CA ILE A 107 -14.92 3.55 15.76
C ILE A 107 -14.53 4.98 15.38
N ALA A 108 -15.08 6.00 16.06
CA ALA A 108 -14.76 7.39 15.80
C ALA A 108 -13.26 7.69 15.95
N ASP A 109 -12.60 7.10 16.96
CA ASP A 109 -11.16 7.23 17.17
C ASP A 109 -10.36 6.56 16.05
N ALA A 110 -10.78 5.38 15.56
CA ALA A 110 -10.13 4.74 14.42
C ALA A 110 -10.19 5.60 13.16
N TYR A 111 -11.34 6.22 12.89
CA TYR A 111 -11.49 7.19 11.81
C TYR A 111 -10.61 8.42 12.05
N LYS A 112 -10.65 9.04 13.23
CA LYS A 112 -9.83 10.22 13.55
C LYS A 112 -8.33 9.96 13.35
N LEU A 113 -7.83 8.80 13.79
CA LEU A 113 -6.43 8.39 13.59
C LEU A 113 -6.11 8.14 12.12
N SER A 114 -7.03 7.57 11.36
CA SER A 114 -6.86 7.31 9.93
C SER A 114 -6.79 8.59 9.11
N PHE A 115 -7.68 9.54 9.40
CA PHE A 115 -7.84 10.77 8.63
C PHE A 115 -7.01 11.95 9.15
N GLY A 116 -6.46 11.87 10.36
CA GLY A 116 -5.63 12.94 10.96
C GLY A 116 -4.39 13.33 10.13
N HIS A 117 -3.94 12.46 9.22
CA HIS A 117 -2.79 12.69 8.33
C HIS A 117 -3.17 12.81 6.83
N GLN A 118 -4.46 12.93 6.50
CA GLN A 118 -4.96 12.99 5.12
C GLN A 118 -4.30 14.06 4.25
N LYS A 119 -3.83 15.18 4.84
CA LYS A 119 -3.21 16.28 4.08
C LYS A 119 -1.96 15.85 3.28
N LYS A 120 -1.33 14.73 3.64
CA LYS A 120 -0.18 14.16 2.90
C LYS A 120 -0.55 12.96 2.01
N ALA A 121 -1.80 12.52 2.04
CA ALA A 121 -2.27 11.41 1.22
C ALA A 121 -2.54 11.89 -0.21
N TYR A 122 -2.02 11.15 -1.19
CA TYR A 122 -2.39 11.32 -2.59
C TYR A 122 -3.78 10.75 -2.89
N SER A 123 -4.16 9.68 -2.17
CA SER A 123 -5.50 9.10 -2.27
C SER A 123 -5.89 8.39 -0.97
N ILE A 124 -7.21 8.27 -0.77
CA ILE A 124 -7.82 7.52 0.33
C ILE A 124 -8.88 6.60 -0.25
N ARG A 125 -8.86 5.32 0.14
CA ARG A 125 -9.91 4.35 -0.14
C ARG A 125 -10.41 3.78 1.19
N ASP A 126 -11.68 4.01 1.48
CA ASP A 126 -12.38 3.43 2.64
C ASP A 126 -13.45 2.46 2.10
N GLY A 127 -13.55 1.29 2.72
CA GLY A 127 -14.62 0.37 2.45
C GLY A 127 -14.74 -0.75 3.47
N VAL A 128 -15.88 -1.43 3.42
CA VAL A 128 -16.12 -2.63 4.23
C VAL A 128 -15.87 -3.89 3.41
N VAL A 129 -14.93 -4.71 3.86
CA VAL A 129 -14.56 -5.99 3.25
C VAL A 129 -15.32 -7.12 3.94
N LYS A 130 -16.00 -7.97 3.14
CA LYS A 130 -16.59 -9.22 3.61
C LYS A 130 -15.51 -10.29 3.67
N LEU A 131 -15.32 -10.89 4.83
CA LEU A 131 -14.28 -11.88 5.09
C LEU A 131 -14.81 -13.31 4.89
N ARG A 132 -13.90 -14.25 4.62
CA ARG A 132 -14.23 -15.68 4.39
C ARG A 132 -14.89 -16.33 5.62
N ASN A 133 -14.54 -15.88 6.82
CA ASN A 133 -15.13 -16.31 8.09
C ASN A 133 -16.49 -15.65 8.39
N GLY A 134 -17.11 -14.97 7.41
CA GLY A 134 -18.41 -14.31 7.55
C GLY A 134 -18.39 -12.97 8.28
N LYS A 135 -17.25 -12.56 8.87
CA LYS A 135 -17.08 -11.27 9.54
C LYS A 135 -16.93 -10.14 8.51
N ARG A 136 -17.02 -8.89 8.99
CA ARG A 136 -16.82 -7.68 8.17
C ARG A 136 -15.73 -6.84 8.78
N ALA A 137 -14.76 -6.41 7.97
CA ALA A 137 -13.71 -5.49 8.37
C ALA A 137 -13.92 -4.14 7.68
N SER A 138 -13.87 -3.05 8.42
CA SER A 138 -13.66 -1.73 7.81
C SER A 138 -12.18 -1.56 7.53
N VAL A 139 -11.82 -1.20 6.29
CA VAL A 139 -10.44 -1.06 5.83
C VAL A 139 -10.27 0.30 5.17
N ILE A 140 -9.26 1.04 5.62
CA ILE A 140 -8.87 2.33 5.10
C ILE A 140 -7.45 2.19 4.54
N GLU A 141 -7.32 2.43 3.25
CA GLU A 141 -6.06 2.47 2.53
C GLU A 141 -5.72 3.91 2.17
N LEU A 142 -4.54 4.33 2.55
CA LEU A 142 -3.98 5.65 2.26
C LEU A 142 -2.80 5.43 1.33
N THR A 143 -2.61 6.29 0.33
CA THR A 143 -1.41 6.28 -0.53
C THR A 143 -0.67 7.61 -0.42
N GLY A 144 0.65 7.61 -0.61
CA GLY A 144 1.48 8.82 -0.57
C GLY A 144 2.31 8.90 0.72
N GLU A 145 2.68 10.11 1.13
CA GLU A 145 3.57 10.35 2.29
C GLU A 145 2.84 10.31 3.64
N VAL A 146 2.21 9.17 3.91
CA VAL A 146 1.40 8.94 5.10
C VAL A 146 2.11 8.05 6.11
N PRO A 147 1.86 8.25 7.42
CA PRO A 147 2.49 7.45 8.46
C PRO A 147 2.00 6.00 8.49
N SER A 148 0.81 5.71 7.95
CA SER A 148 0.25 4.37 7.87
C SER A 148 -0.53 4.21 6.57
N GLN A 149 -0.20 3.19 5.79
CA GLN A 149 -0.77 2.96 4.45
C GLN A 149 -2.06 2.10 4.52
N VAL A 150 -2.19 1.24 5.53
CA VAL A 150 -3.34 0.35 5.72
C VAL A 150 -3.77 0.38 7.17
N GLN A 151 -5.04 0.68 7.39
CA GLN A 151 -5.68 0.65 8.70
C GLN A 151 -6.98 -0.13 8.60
N PHE A 152 -7.38 -0.80 9.68
CA PHE A 152 -8.64 -1.54 9.71
C PHE A 152 -9.18 -1.67 11.13
N TYR A 153 -10.46 -2.00 11.23
CA TYR A 153 -11.03 -2.55 12.46
C TYR A 153 -12.06 -3.63 12.18
N VAL A 154 -12.22 -4.54 13.14
CA VAL A 154 -13.21 -5.62 13.15
C VAL A 154 -13.87 -5.68 14.52
N THR A 155 -15.16 -5.92 14.56
CA THR A 155 -15.93 -6.09 15.80
C THR A 155 -17.07 -7.08 15.61
N ASP A 156 -17.48 -7.75 16.68
CA ASP A 156 -18.74 -8.50 16.77
C ASP A 156 -19.88 -7.66 17.36
N SER A 157 -19.66 -6.35 17.47
CA SER A 157 -20.57 -5.34 18.05
C SER A 157 -20.90 -5.50 19.54
N THR A 158 -20.45 -6.57 20.20
CA THR A 158 -20.91 -6.91 21.56
C THR A 158 -19.79 -7.17 22.53
N LYS A 159 -18.72 -7.88 22.14
CA LYS A 159 -17.64 -8.27 23.05
C LYS A 159 -16.28 -7.82 22.56
N HIS A 160 -16.02 -7.91 21.26
CA HIS A 160 -14.67 -7.77 20.73
C HIS A 160 -14.58 -6.58 19.79
N TYR A 161 -13.55 -5.76 19.99
CA TYR A 161 -13.10 -4.75 19.04
C TYR A 161 -11.60 -4.92 18.83
N LEU A 162 -11.19 -5.10 17.58
CA LEU A 162 -9.79 -5.23 17.17
C LEU A 162 -9.50 -4.20 16.08
N ARG A 163 -8.50 -3.35 16.30
CA ARG A 163 -8.00 -2.40 15.31
C ARG A 163 -6.60 -2.79 14.89
N GLY A 164 -6.27 -2.59 13.62
CA GLY A 164 -4.92 -2.75 13.10
C GLY A 164 -4.46 -1.54 12.29
N ALA A 165 -3.16 -1.24 12.35
CA ALA A 165 -2.52 -0.22 11.53
C ALA A 165 -1.10 -0.63 11.12
N LEU A 166 -0.80 -0.53 9.83
CA LEU A 166 0.52 -0.81 9.26
C LEU A 166 1.39 0.44 9.31
N TYR A 167 2.54 0.35 9.96
CA TYR A 167 3.55 1.40 10.05
C TYR A 167 4.88 0.93 9.45
N PHE A 168 5.60 1.85 8.82
CA PHE A 168 7.00 1.65 8.43
C PHE A 168 7.89 2.52 9.33
N GLN A 169 9.04 2.00 9.75
CA GLN A 169 9.99 2.74 10.58
C GLN A 169 10.63 3.91 9.82
N THR A 170 10.74 3.81 8.49
CA THR A 170 11.33 4.85 7.63
C THR A 170 10.24 5.66 6.95
N ALA A 171 10.11 6.94 7.31
CA ALA A 171 9.01 7.82 6.88
C ALA A 171 9.14 8.37 5.44
N THR A 172 10.23 8.11 4.72
CA THR A 172 10.70 9.01 3.64
C THR A 172 10.76 8.43 2.23
N ALA A 173 10.27 7.21 1.95
CA ALA A 173 10.27 6.67 0.58
C ALA A 173 9.07 5.74 0.29
N ASN A 174 7.86 6.27 0.38
CA ASN A 174 6.62 5.48 0.24
C ASN A 174 6.44 4.84 -1.15
N ASP A 175 6.85 5.50 -2.22
CA ASP A 175 6.75 4.94 -3.58
C ASP A 175 7.61 3.67 -3.73
N SER A 176 8.81 3.64 -3.13
CA SER A 176 9.71 2.48 -3.19
C SER A 176 9.21 1.26 -2.39
N LEU A 177 8.25 1.45 -1.49
CA LEU A 177 7.73 0.40 -0.60
C LEU A 177 6.47 -0.27 -1.14
N ALA A 178 5.93 0.15 -2.29
CA ALA A 178 4.70 -0.41 -2.85
C ALA A 178 4.68 -1.97 -2.89
N PRO A 179 5.74 -2.67 -3.34
CA PRO A 179 5.75 -4.14 -3.32
C PRO A 179 5.63 -4.74 -1.91
N VAL A 180 6.20 -4.06 -0.91
CA VAL A 180 6.17 -4.48 0.49
C VAL A 180 4.81 -4.18 1.12
N ILE A 181 4.22 -3.02 0.81
CA ILE A 181 2.88 -2.65 1.24
C ILE A 181 1.88 -3.69 0.73
N ASP A 182 1.96 -4.04 -0.55
CA ASP A 182 1.08 -5.05 -1.17
C ASP A 182 1.29 -6.44 -0.56
N TYR A 183 2.54 -6.80 -0.25
CA TYR A 183 2.87 -8.05 0.44
C TYR A 183 2.21 -8.11 1.82
N VAL A 184 2.46 -7.11 2.67
CA VAL A 184 1.92 -7.08 4.04
C VAL A 184 0.40 -6.92 4.04
N LYS A 185 -0.17 -6.23 3.06
CA LYS A 185 -1.62 -6.13 2.87
C LYS A 185 -2.26 -7.50 2.61
N LYS A 186 -1.63 -8.36 1.81
CA LYS A 186 -2.10 -9.75 1.62
C LYS A 186 -2.06 -10.53 2.92
N ASP A 187 -1.01 -10.36 3.71
CA ASP A 187 -0.89 -10.99 5.03
C ASP A 187 -1.93 -10.47 6.03
N ILE A 188 -2.23 -9.17 6.03
CA ILE A 188 -3.34 -8.57 6.81
C ILE A 188 -4.68 -9.18 6.38
N LEU A 189 -4.93 -9.31 5.08
CA LEU A 189 -6.17 -9.91 4.59
C LEU A 189 -6.28 -11.39 4.98
N HIS A 190 -5.17 -12.13 4.98
CA HIS A 190 -5.15 -13.52 5.47
C HIS A 190 -5.46 -13.60 6.97
N LEU A 191 -4.82 -12.74 7.76
CA LEU A 191 -5.11 -12.59 9.19
C LEU A 191 -6.59 -12.32 9.43
N LEU A 192 -7.18 -11.35 8.72
CA LEU A 192 -8.59 -11.02 8.85
C LEU A 192 -9.49 -12.19 8.46
N ASN A 193 -9.16 -12.91 7.40
CA ASN A 193 -9.92 -14.07 6.96
C ASN A 193 -9.84 -15.27 7.91
N THR A 194 -8.78 -15.37 8.70
CA THR A 194 -8.58 -16.44 9.70
C THR A 194 -8.89 -15.99 11.13
N LEU A 195 -9.36 -14.74 11.29
CA LEU A 195 -9.68 -14.16 12.59
C LEU A 195 -10.87 -14.89 13.24
N GLU A 196 -10.65 -15.44 14.42
CA GLU A 196 -11.67 -15.99 15.29
C GLU A 196 -11.62 -15.37 16.68
N TRP A 197 -12.80 -15.19 17.27
CA TRP A 197 -12.93 -14.68 18.64
C TRP A 197 -12.84 -15.84 19.65
N ARG A 198 -12.15 -15.61 20.77
CA ARG A 198 -12.10 -16.56 21.89
C ARG A 198 -12.88 -15.96 23.06
N ASN A 199 -13.85 -16.72 23.57
CA ASN A 199 -14.63 -16.39 24.77
C ASN A 199 -13.97 -16.93 26.03
#